data_AF-A0A3Q9WJH0-F1
#
_entry.id   AF-A0A3Q9WJH0-F1
#
_cell.length_a   1.000
_cell.length_b   1.000
_cell.length_c   1.000
_cell.angle_alpha   90.00
_cell.angle_beta   90.00
_cell.angle_gamma   90.00
#
_symmetry.space_group_name_H-M   'P 1'
#
loop_
_entity.id
_entity.type
_entity.pdbx_description
1 polymer ?
#
loop_
_entity_poly.entity_id
_entity_poly.type
_entity_poly.pdbx_seq_one_letter_code
_entity_poly.pdbx_strand_id
1 'polypeptide(L)'
;MTAARNSITSANAYWNAASAGRLSMTKVSEYRHKSAARITDSYGTIMATVTKELNWQYRPYESLVIFVPHADLNYNGSWGILGGGFTDSSTSGRVIMPYPSALTNNVVTHEFGHVLGLHHANSLACPGGRLDAPRTGSSWGDSGCWSSEYSDMSDMMGYAQVSSPMINAFLWEYGGFGSGSEIRNIGTPSDRKQYTLKPWSGTESQRALKFVDPKSKEVYYLELRVPLGYDRTAAVGGNQGVKITKQDVLGWAGNASVVLTPNSGLYGYSNRALTWKAGQTFVTHSGTRVEITSMSVPTNDPAAASAVVTITPPATAPSPAAAAISAVVASSSGLGEVRSGVVCDLTGGGCYQGFANGAVIWSSATGAVISLNGPLRSAWQAAGAEGGALGYPTAAQVCGIRDNGCYQSFQKGEVFWSKASGAAISKAGAIRTAYRAAGAENGALGFPLAAEVCGLKAGGCYQAFQNGEILWSSATGAQVSKASPIRTAYRAARAENGILGYPTSPEICGLKLDGCYQAYQNGEILSPRRSTSAGPAGSVTPTVPRAPRTAPSGSPPGRRPAASGTEGATSPSHRARSCGHPPPARRSPPTAPSAPPTARPAQRTASWATP
;
A
#
# COMPACT_ATOMS: atom_id res chain seq x y z
N MET A 1 -55.06 -10.55 -4.42
CA MET A 1 -54.42 -10.33 -5.74
C MET A 1 -54.09 -8.86 -5.98
N THR A 2 -55.00 -7.90 -5.83
CA THR A 2 -54.69 -6.46 -6.08
C THR A 2 -53.48 -5.94 -5.31
N ALA A 3 -53.42 -6.18 -3.99
CA ALA A 3 -52.28 -5.76 -3.17
C ALA A 3 -50.94 -6.38 -3.64
N ALA A 4 -50.95 -7.65 -4.07
CA ALA A 4 -49.78 -8.31 -4.64
C ALA A 4 -49.34 -7.68 -5.97
N ARG A 5 -50.27 -7.24 -6.83
CA ARG A 5 -49.91 -6.51 -8.07
C ARG A 5 -49.32 -5.14 -7.77
N ASN A 6 -49.89 -4.46 -6.78
CA ASN A 6 -49.42 -3.13 -6.37
C ASN A 6 -48.00 -3.20 -5.79
N SER A 7 -47.65 -4.26 -5.07
CA SER A 7 -46.29 -4.42 -4.55
C SER A 7 -45.26 -4.68 -5.65
N ILE A 8 -45.59 -5.42 -6.71
CA ILE A 8 -44.72 -5.54 -7.89
C ILE A 8 -44.55 -4.18 -8.59
N THR A 9 -45.62 -3.40 -8.69
CA THR A 9 -45.56 -2.04 -9.27
C THR A 9 -44.69 -1.10 -8.42
N SER A 10 -44.79 -1.22 -7.09
CA SER A 10 -43.96 -0.48 -6.14
C SER A 10 -42.48 -0.86 -6.27
N ALA A 11 -42.18 -2.16 -6.36
CA ALA A 11 -40.81 -2.66 -6.54
C ALA A 11 -40.23 -2.20 -7.88
N ASN A 12 -41.02 -2.26 -8.96
CA ASN A 12 -40.65 -1.71 -10.26
C ASN A 12 -40.27 -0.22 -10.13
N ALA A 13 -41.13 0.60 -9.53
CA ALA A 13 -40.88 2.04 -9.41
C ALA A 13 -39.57 2.32 -8.66
N TYR A 14 -39.31 1.59 -7.57
CA TYR A 14 -38.08 1.73 -6.79
C TYR A 14 -36.83 1.34 -7.59
N TRP A 15 -36.79 0.12 -8.14
CA TRP A 15 -35.60 -0.38 -8.83
C TRP A 15 -35.38 0.31 -10.19
N ASN A 16 -36.44 0.75 -10.86
CA ASN A 16 -36.34 1.62 -12.04
C ASN A 16 -35.69 2.96 -11.67
N ALA A 17 -36.14 3.63 -10.61
CA ALA A 17 -35.54 4.88 -10.14
C ALA A 17 -34.08 4.69 -9.71
N ALA A 18 -33.80 3.65 -8.89
CA ALA A 18 -32.44 3.37 -8.41
C ALA A 18 -31.46 3.06 -9.56
N SER A 19 -31.93 2.41 -10.63
CA SER A 19 -31.10 2.08 -11.79
C SER A 19 -31.01 3.17 -12.87
N ALA A 20 -31.55 4.37 -12.60
CA ALA A 20 -31.68 5.44 -13.59
C ALA A 20 -32.41 4.98 -14.87
N GLY A 21 -33.49 4.20 -14.70
CA GLY A 21 -34.35 3.72 -15.78
C GLY A 21 -33.88 2.45 -16.48
N ARG A 22 -32.71 1.90 -16.13
CA ARG A 22 -32.15 0.70 -16.79
C ARG A 22 -32.87 -0.60 -16.44
N LEU A 23 -33.52 -0.66 -15.28
CA LEU A 23 -34.33 -1.80 -14.86
C LEU A 23 -35.82 -1.48 -14.99
N SER A 24 -36.59 -2.43 -15.50
CA SER A 24 -38.05 -2.37 -15.46
C SER A 24 -38.60 -3.76 -15.15
N MET A 25 -39.57 -3.83 -14.25
CA MET A 25 -40.28 -5.04 -13.88
C MET A 25 -41.74 -4.87 -14.30
N THR A 26 -42.22 -5.77 -15.15
CA THR A 26 -43.62 -5.80 -15.59
C THR A 26 -44.22 -7.16 -15.31
N LYS A 27 -45.50 -7.19 -14.96
CA LYS A 27 -46.23 -8.44 -14.82
C LYS A 27 -46.36 -9.14 -16.17
N VAL A 28 -45.98 -10.41 -16.24
CA VAL A 28 -46.09 -11.24 -17.45
C VAL A 28 -47.35 -12.11 -17.42
N SER A 29 -47.50 -12.97 -16.40
CA SER A 29 -48.65 -13.88 -16.25
C SER A 29 -49.08 -14.01 -14.79
N GLU A 30 -50.37 -14.22 -14.54
CA GLU A 30 -50.93 -14.35 -13.19
C GLU A 30 -52.06 -15.38 -13.18
N TYR A 31 -52.02 -16.32 -12.23
CA TYR A 31 -53.06 -17.32 -12.02
C TYR A 31 -53.04 -17.81 -10.58
N ARG A 32 -54.10 -18.51 -10.18
CA ARG A 32 -54.15 -19.22 -8.89
C ARG A 32 -53.70 -20.66 -9.11
N HIS A 33 -52.87 -21.17 -8.21
CA HIS A 33 -52.38 -22.54 -8.25
C HIS A 33 -52.66 -23.23 -6.91
N LYS A 34 -53.20 -24.44 -6.96
CA LYS A 34 -53.38 -25.28 -5.76
C LYS A 34 -52.19 -26.22 -5.69
N SER A 35 -51.39 -26.08 -4.65
CA SER A 35 -50.17 -26.87 -4.43
C SER A 35 -50.38 -28.01 -3.44
N ALA A 36 -49.57 -29.06 -3.54
CA ALA A 36 -49.42 -30.08 -2.52
C ALA A 36 -48.62 -29.60 -1.29
N ALA A 37 -47.89 -28.48 -1.41
CA ALA A 37 -47.18 -27.87 -0.29
C ALA A 37 -48.16 -27.44 0.81
N ARG A 38 -47.75 -27.63 2.06
CA ARG A 38 -48.52 -27.21 3.24
C ARG A 38 -47.97 -25.88 3.74
N ILE A 39 -48.83 -25.03 4.28
CA ILE A 39 -48.39 -23.74 4.81
C ILE A 39 -47.41 -23.85 5.98
N THR A 40 -47.45 -24.99 6.68
CA THR A 40 -46.54 -25.35 7.75
C THR A 40 -45.17 -25.80 7.24
N ASP A 41 -45.00 -26.02 5.93
CA ASP A 41 -43.69 -26.37 5.37
C ASP A 41 -42.78 -25.15 5.42
N SER A 42 -41.47 -25.38 5.48
CA SER A 42 -40.49 -24.29 5.34
C SER A 42 -40.67 -23.59 3.99
N TYR A 43 -40.56 -22.26 3.92
CA TYR A 43 -40.85 -21.50 2.71
C TYR A 43 -39.99 -21.94 1.52
N GLY A 44 -38.76 -22.41 1.78
CA GLY A 44 -37.90 -23.01 0.74
C GLY A 44 -38.50 -24.30 0.17
N THR A 45 -39.14 -25.12 1.00
CA THR A 45 -39.87 -26.33 0.59
C THR A 45 -41.12 -25.97 -0.22
N ILE A 46 -41.87 -24.95 0.20
CA ILE A 46 -43.02 -24.44 -0.56
C ILE A 46 -42.56 -23.96 -1.94
N MET A 47 -41.51 -23.12 -1.99
CA MET A 47 -40.94 -22.60 -3.23
C MET A 47 -40.50 -23.74 -4.15
N ALA A 48 -39.76 -24.74 -3.65
CA ALA A 48 -39.32 -25.88 -4.44
C ALA A 48 -40.48 -26.72 -4.98
N THR A 49 -41.50 -26.97 -4.15
CA THR A 49 -42.68 -27.76 -4.52
C THR A 49 -43.48 -27.07 -5.61
N VAL A 50 -43.81 -25.79 -5.43
CA VAL A 50 -44.56 -25.02 -6.42
C VAL A 50 -43.75 -24.86 -7.71
N THR A 51 -42.44 -24.58 -7.63
CA THR A 51 -41.55 -24.50 -8.81
C THR A 51 -41.66 -25.79 -9.65
N LYS A 52 -41.62 -26.97 -9.01
CA LYS A 52 -41.74 -28.27 -9.67
C LYS A 52 -43.13 -28.49 -10.28
N GLU A 53 -44.20 -28.19 -9.54
CA GLU A 53 -45.58 -28.35 -10.00
C GLU A 53 -45.91 -27.48 -11.21
N LEU A 54 -45.35 -26.27 -11.25
CA LEU A 54 -45.51 -25.34 -12.37
C LEU A 54 -44.61 -25.68 -13.56
N ASN A 55 -43.74 -26.69 -13.43
CA ASN A 55 -42.64 -26.96 -14.36
C ASN A 55 -41.86 -25.67 -14.70
N TRP A 56 -41.66 -24.82 -13.69
CA TRP A 56 -41.00 -23.53 -13.87
C TRP A 56 -39.54 -23.76 -14.28
N GLN A 57 -39.12 -23.06 -15.33
CA GLN A 57 -37.76 -23.10 -15.85
C GLN A 57 -37.14 -21.72 -15.71
N TYR A 58 -35.84 -21.68 -15.40
CA TYR A 58 -35.10 -20.42 -15.30
C TYR A 58 -34.96 -19.79 -16.69
N ARG A 59 -35.51 -18.59 -16.85
CA ARG A 59 -35.43 -17.81 -18.08
C ARG A 59 -34.82 -16.44 -17.77
N PRO A 60 -33.96 -15.90 -18.66
CA PRO A 60 -33.39 -14.59 -18.46
C PRO A 60 -34.47 -13.52 -18.28
N TYR A 61 -34.31 -12.69 -17.25
CA TYR A 61 -35.16 -11.56 -16.90
C TYR A 61 -36.60 -11.94 -16.52
N GLU A 62 -36.83 -13.21 -16.16
CA GLU A 62 -38.09 -13.68 -15.59
C GLU A 62 -37.90 -14.12 -14.14
N SER A 63 -38.84 -13.74 -13.28
CA SER A 63 -38.88 -14.17 -11.88
C SER A 63 -40.24 -14.75 -11.52
N LEU A 64 -40.25 -15.86 -10.77
CA LEU A 64 -41.47 -16.44 -10.22
C LEU A 64 -41.77 -15.77 -8.87
N VAL A 65 -42.97 -15.20 -8.73
CA VAL A 65 -43.44 -14.62 -7.47
C VAL A 65 -44.63 -15.40 -6.96
N ILE A 66 -44.53 -15.93 -5.74
CA ILE A 66 -45.57 -16.75 -5.10
C ILE A 66 -46.10 -15.99 -3.89
N PHE A 67 -47.42 -15.85 -3.79
CA PHE A 67 -48.10 -15.39 -2.57
C PHE A 67 -48.84 -16.56 -1.93
N VAL A 68 -48.53 -16.87 -0.68
CA VAL A 68 -49.21 -17.94 0.08
C VAL A 68 -50.32 -17.38 0.95
N PRO A 69 -51.41 -18.14 1.20
CA PRO A 69 -52.56 -17.65 1.95
C PRO A 69 -52.36 -17.75 3.48
N HIS A 70 -51.36 -17.07 4.03
CA HIS A 70 -51.05 -17.03 5.47
C HIS A 70 -50.40 -15.73 5.89
N ALA A 71 -50.50 -15.32 7.16
CA ALA A 71 -50.01 -14.02 7.62
C ALA A 71 -48.48 -13.85 7.53
N ASP A 72 -47.75 -14.95 7.66
CA ASP A 72 -46.29 -15.05 7.62
C ASP A 72 -45.84 -16.40 7.03
N LEU A 73 -44.54 -16.54 6.82
CA LEU A 73 -43.90 -17.75 6.33
C LEU A 73 -43.19 -18.49 7.46
N ASN A 74 -43.15 -19.82 7.35
CA ASN A 74 -42.36 -20.68 8.23
C ASN A 74 -40.95 -20.89 7.65
N TYR A 75 -39.93 -20.88 8.50
CA TYR A 75 -38.58 -21.34 8.18
C TYR A 75 -38.14 -22.37 9.23
N ASN A 76 -38.18 -23.65 8.87
CA ASN A 76 -37.75 -24.77 9.71
C ASN A 76 -38.35 -24.78 11.13
N GLY A 77 -39.62 -24.37 11.27
CA GLY A 77 -40.35 -24.30 12.53
C GLY A 77 -40.39 -22.91 13.17
N SER A 78 -39.65 -21.94 12.64
CA SER A 78 -39.73 -20.54 13.05
C SER A 78 -40.70 -19.76 12.17
N TRP A 79 -41.67 -19.10 12.79
CA TRP A 79 -42.65 -18.23 12.14
C TRP A 79 -42.21 -16.75 12.20
N GLY A 80 -42.97 -15.86 11.55
CA GLY A 80 -42.69 -14.42 11.49
C GLY A 80 -41.89 -13.95 10.28
N ILE A 81 -41.58 -14.83 9.33
CA ILE A 81 -40.84 -14.47 8.11
C ILE A 81 -41.78 -13.76 7.13
N LEU A 82 -41.40 -12.57 6.68
CA LEU A 82 -42.28 -11.68 5.90
C LEU A 82 -42.11 -11.82 4.38
N GLY A 83 -41.09 -12.54 3.93
CA GLY A 83 -40.75 -12.74 2.52
C GLY A 83 -39.52 -13.64 2.38
N GLY A 84 -39.24 -14.06 1.17
CA GLY A 84 -38.01 -14.78 0.83
C GLY A 84 -37.67 -14.65 -0.65
N GLY A 85 -36.54 -14.04 -0.94
CA GLY A 85 -35.96 -13.84 -2.26
C GLY A 85 -34.82 -14.80 -2.53
N PHE A 86 -34.78 -15.32 -3.75
CA PHE A 86 -33.78 -16.27 -4.21
C PHE A 86 -33.16 -15.76 -5.49
N THR A 87 -31.83 -15.64 -5.52
CA THR A 87 -31.08 -15.49 -6.76
C THR A 87 -30.82 -16.87 -7.33
N ASP A 88 -31.36 -17.16 -8.52
CA ASP A 88 -31.17 -18.46 -9.16
C ASP A 88 -30.14 -18.40 -10.30
N SER A 89 -29.95 -17.21 -10.90
CA SER A 89 -28.91 -16.95 -11.90
C SER A 89 -28.57 -15.46 -11.93
N SER A 90 -27.70 -15.03 -12.86
CA SER A 90 -27.36 -13.62 -13.06
C SER A 90 -28.54 -12.76 -13.57
N THR A 91 -29.64 -13.37 -14.01
CA THR A 91 -30.78 -12.64 -14.63
C THR A 91 -32.15 -13.16 -14.20
N SER A 92 -32.22 -14.11 -13.26
CA SER A 92 -33.48 -14.73 -12.84
C SER A 92 -33.43 -15.06 -11.36
N GLY A 93 -34.61 -15.05 -10.74
CA GLY A 93 -34.77 -15.41 -9.34
C GLY A 93 -36.21 -15.74 -9.01
N ARG A 94 -36.46 -15.99 -7.73
CA ARG A 94 -37.79 -16.32 -7.23
C ARG A 94 -38.08 -15.55 -5.96
N VAL A 95 -39.35 -15.25 -5.72
CA VAL A 95 -39.80 -14.53 -4.54
C VAL A 95 -40.99 -15.28 -3.96
N ILE A 96 -40.98 -15.53 -2.66
CA ILE A 96 -42.14 -16.01 -1.91
C ILE A 96 -42.57 -14.95 -0.90
N MET A 97 -43.87 -14.73 -0.84
CA MET A 97 -44.50 -13.76 0.05
C MET A 97 -45.63 -14.43 0.82
N PRO A 98 -45.85 -14.06 2.09
CA PRO A 98 -47.10 -14.32 2.78
C PRO A 98 -48.24 -13.50 2.18
N TYR A 99 -49.42 -13.62 2.77
CA TYR A 99 -50.59 -12.85 2.43
C TYR A 99 -50.29 -11.34 2.56
N PRO A 100 -50.74 -10.51 1.60
CA PRO A 100 -50.41 -9.09 1.63
C PRO A 100 -50.80 -8.36 2.93
N SER A 101 -49.92 -7.50 3.39
CA SER A 101 -50.01 -6.66 4.59
C SER A 101 -49.53 -5.23 4.30
N ALA A 102 -49.52 -4.37 5.32
CA ALA A 102 -49.00 -3.00 5.19
C ALA A 102 -47.50 -2.94 4.83
N LEU A 103 -46.75 -4.03 5.05
CA LEU A 103 -45.31 -4.10 4.78
C LEU A 103 -44.98 -4.65 3.39
N THR A 104 -45.97 -5.20 2.68
CA THR A 104 -45.73 -5.97 1.44
C THR A 104 -45.00 -5.18 0.35
N ASN A 105 -45.24 -3.87 0.22
CA ASN A 105 -44.54 -3.07 -0.78
C ASN A 105 -43.03 -3.02 -0.51
N ASN A 106 -42.65 -2.76 0.75
CA ASN A 106 -41.24 -2.75 1.16
C ASN A 106 -40.62 -4.14 1.01
N VAL A 107 -41.26 -5.17 1.57
CA VAL A 107 -40.68 -6.52 1.60
C VAL A 107 -40.56 -7.11 0.19
N VAL A 108 -41.57 -6.97 -0.69
CA VAL A 108 -41.41 -7.41 -2.09
C VAL A 108 -40.24 -6.72 -2.76
N THR A 109 -40.09 -5.42 -2.55
CA THR A 109 -39.00 -4.65 -3.15
C THR A 109 -37.63 -5.10 -2.57
N HIS A 110 -37.57 -5.44 -1.28
CA HIS A 110 -36.41 -6.07 -0.63
C HIS A 110 -36.09 -7.44 -1.24
N GLU A 111 -37.07 -8.32 -1.40
CA GLU A 111 -36.85 -9.66 -1.98
C GLU A 111 -36.37 -9.55 -3.44
N PHE A 112 -36.80 -8.54 -4.19
CA PHE A 112 -36.23 -8.24 -5.49
C PHE A 112 -34.79 -7.74 -5.41
N GLY A 113 -34.37 -7.10 -4.33
CA GLY A 113 -32.97 -6.82 -4.06
C GLY A 113 -32.12 -8.10 -4.02
N HIS A 114 -32.63 -9.19 -3.43
CA HIS A 114 -31.98 -10.50 -3.52
C HIS A 114 -31.95 -11.04 -4.94
N VAL A 115 -33.05 -10.94 -5.69
CA VAL A 115 -33.06 -11.32 -7.11
C VAL A 115 -31.99 -10.55 -7.91
N LEU A 116 -31.73 -9.29 -7.55
CA LEU A 116 -30.70 -8.43 -8.13
C LEU A 116 -29.29 -8.67 -7.57
N GLY A 117 -29.12 -9.66 -6.69
CA GLY A 117 -27.82 -10.08 -6.16
C GLY A 117 -27.36 -9.31 -4.92
N LEU A 118 -28.20 -8.48 -4.31
CA LEU A 118 -27.92 -7.84 -3.03
C LEU A 118 -28.15 -8.79 -1.86
N HIS A 119 -27.40 -8.60 -0.79
CA HIS A 119 -27.67 -9.22 0.50
C HIS A 119 -28.05 -8.13 1.50
N HIS A 120 -28.21 -8.50 2.77
CA HIS A 120 -28.74 -7.62 3.81
C HIS A 120 -27.85 -6.41 4.12
N ALA A 121 -28.52 -5.34 4.56
CA ALA A 121 -27.94 -4.21 5.24
C ALA A 121 -28.08 -4.39 6.76
N ASN A 122 -26.92 -4.52 7.41
CA ASN A 122 -26.78 -4.91 8.80
C ASN A 122 -26.14 -3.79 9.61
N SER A 123 -26.11 -3.89 10.93
CA SER A 123 -25.31 -3.01 11.80
C SER A 123 -24.28 -3.82 12.57
N LEU A 124 -23.12 -3.20 12.83
CA LEU A 124 -22.06 -3.81 13.63
C LEU A 124 -22.46 -3.72 15.11
N ALA A 125 -22.54 -4.88 15.77
CA ALA A 125 -22.77 -5.02 17.19
C ALA A 125 -21.48 -5.44 17.88
N CYS A 126 -20.98 -4.59 18.79
CA CYS A 126 -19.80 -4.82 19.60
C CYS A 126 -20.08 -4.34 21.04
N PRO A 127 -20.50 -5.21 21.97
CA PRO A 127 -20.78 -4.83 23.37
C PRO A 127 -19.62 -4.13 24.08
N GLY A 128 -18.37 -4.37 23.64
CA GLY A 128 -17.18 -3.64 24.10
C GLY A 128 -17.07 -2.19 23.59
N GLY A 129 -18.08 -1.67 22.86
CA GLY A 129 -18.15 -0.29 22.37
C GLY A 129 -17.23 -0.01 21.17
N ARG A 130 -16.64 -1.03 20.54
CA ARG A 130 -15.80 -0.84 19.36
C ARG A 130 -16.61 -0.30 18.20
N LEU A 131 -16.15 0.81 17.62
CA LEU A 131 -16.82 1.44 16.48
C LEU A 131 -16.61 0.66 15.18
N ASP A 132 -15.54 -0.13 15.10
CA ASP A 132 -15.15 -0.91 13.93
C ASP A 132 -14.33 -2.16 14.32
N ALA A 133 -14.43 -3.21 13.50
CA ALA A 133 -13.73 -4.48 13.67
C ALA A 133 -13.12 -4.95 12.33
N PRO A 134 -11.89 -5.50 12.33
CA PRO A 134 -11.26 -6.02 11.11
C PRO A 134 -12.03 -7.22 10.55
N ARG A 135 -12.04 -7.41 9.24
CA ARG A 135 -12.54 -8.64 8.61
C ARG A 135 -11.44 -9.68 8.46
N THR A 136 -11.74 -10.91 8.84
CA THR A 136 -10.88 -12.09 8.65
C THR A 136 -11.68 -13.18 7.94
N GLY A 137 -11.64 -13.18 6.60
CA GLY A 137 -12.48 -14.07 5.80
C GLY A 137 -13.97 -13.77 6.02
N SER A 138 -14.73 -14.79 6.42
CA SER A 138 -16.17 -14.71 6.70
C SER A 138 -16.52 -14.38 8.17
N SER A 139 -15.55 -13.89 8.94
CA SER A 139 -15.72 -13.57 10.37
C SER A 139 -15.11 -12.21 10.72
N TRP A 140 -15.58 -11.60 11.79
CA TRP A 140 -14.90 -10.46 12.40
C TRP A 140 -13.65 -10.94 13.15
N GLY A 141 -12.55 -10.21 13.02
CA GLY A 141 -11.31 -10.50 13.73
C GLY A 141 -11.38 -10.18 15.23
N ASP A 142 -12.47 -9.54 15.68
CA ASP A 142 -12.82 -9.41 17.08
C ASP A 142 -14.00 -10.34 17.39
N SER A 143 -13.77 -11.35 18.23
CA SER A 143 -14.80 -12.34 18.60
C SER A 143 -15.95 -11.77 19.41
N GLY A 144 -15.80 -10.57 20.00
CA GLY A 144 -16.86 -9.86 20.69
C GLY A 144 -17.79 -9.08 19.76
N CYS A 145 -17.47 -9.01 18.47
CA CYS A 145 -18.27 -8.30 17.47
C CYS A 145 -19.00 -9.28 16.55
N TRP A 146 -20.25 -8.95 16.20
CA TRP A 146 -21.03 -9.66 15.19
C TRP A 146 -21.85 -8.70 14.33
N SER A 147 -22.31 -9.21 13.20
CA SER A 147 -23.22 -8.47 12.32
C SER A 147 -24.65 -8.75 12.77
N SER A 148 -25.35 -7.72 13.21
CA SER A 148 -26.76 -7.83 13.54
C SER A 148 -27.57 -7.76 12.25
N GLU A 149 -28.05 -8.91 11.79
CA GLU A 149 -28.74 -9.01 10.50
C GLU A 149 -30.01 -8.14 10.45
N TYR A 150 -30.29 -7.50 9.30
CA TYR A 150 -31.43 -6.60 9.03
C TYR A 150 -31.53 -5.35 9.92
N SER A 151 -30.53 -5.08 10.75
CA SER A 151 -30.62 -4.00 11.74
C SER A 151 -30.26 -2.61 11.21
N ASP A 152 -29.92 -2.47 9.92
CA ASP A 152 -29.92 -1.14 9.32
C ASP A 152 -31.37 -0.69 9.06
N MET A 153 -31.93 0.05 10.02
CA MET A 153 -33.31 0.54 9.98
C MET A 153 -33.54 1.65 8.95
N SER A 154 -32.47 2.12 8.31
CA SER A 154 -32.49 3.19 7.33
C SER A 154 -32.08 2.70 5.94
N ASP A 155 -32.24 1.41 5.65
CA ASP A 155 -31.86 0.81 4.37
C ASP A 155 -32.92 -0.13 3.85
N MET A 156 -33.06 -0.21 2.52
CA MET A 156 -34.04 -1.07 1.88
C MET A 156 -33.76 -2.54 2.12
N MET A 157 -32.47 -2.90 2.13
CA MET A 157 -32.02 -4.27 2.39
C MET A 157 -31.89 -4.57 3.88
N GLY A 158 -32.41 -3.69 4.75
CA GLY A 158 -32.41 -3.83 6.20
C GLY A 158 -33.80 -4.11 6.76
N TYR A 159 -34.25 -3.28 7.71
CA TYR A 159 -35.47 -3.50 8.48
C TYR A 159 -36.76 -3.40 7.64
N ALA A 160 -37.65 -4.38 7.78
CA ALA A 160 -38.97 -4.35 7.17
C ALA A 160 -39.85 -3.23 7.75
N GLN A 161 -40.33 -2.33 6.89
CA GLN A 161 -41.09 -1.15 7.30
C GLN A 161 -42.09 -0.71 6.22
N VAL A 162 -42.99 0.22 6.54
CA VAL A 162 -43.99 0.70 5.56
C VAL A 162 -43.35 1.55 4.45
N SER A 163 -42.25 2.24 4.78
CA SER A 163 -41.49 3.04 3.83
C SER A 163 -40.50 2.21 3.01
N SER A 164 -39.92 2.78 1.96
CA SER A 164 -38.90 2.10 1.14
C SER A 164 -37.67 3.00 1.05
N PRO A 165 -36.80 3.04 2.07
CA PRO A 165 -35.63 3.91 2.09
C PRO A 165 -34.64 3.60 0.97
N MET A 166 -33.74 4.54 0.68
CA MET A 166 -32.68 4.31 -0.30
C MET A 166 -31.68 3.27 0.23
N ILE A 167 -31.24 2.33 -0.63
CA ILE A 167 -30.09 1.46 -0.34
C ILE A 167 -28.83 2.32 -0.13
N ASN A 168 -27.95 1.91 0.77
CA ASN A 168 -26.71 2.61 1.05
C ASN A 168 -25.73 2.56 -0.14
N ALA A 169 -24.76 3.47 -0.13
CA ALA A 169 -23.76 3.66 -1.17
C ALA A 169 -22.92 2.40 -1.46
N PHE A 170 -22.70 1.53 -0.48
CA PHE A 170 -22.01 0.26 -0.70
C PHE A 170 -22.85 -0.65 -1.62
N LEU A 171 -24.11 -0.90 -1.25
CA LEU A 171 -25.01 -1.75 -2.05
C LEU A 171 -25.34 -1.11 -3.40
N TRP A 172 -25.42 0.23 -3.44
CA TRP A 172 -25.59 1.00 -4.66
C TRP A 172 -24.46 0.76 -5.67
N GLU A 173 -23.20 0.89 -5.23
CA GLU A 173 -22.03 0.64 -6.08
C GLU A 173 -21.92 -0.85 -6.44
N TYR A 174 -22.13 -1.75 -5.47
CA TYR A 174 -22.06 -3.20 -5.69
C TYR A 174 -23.03 -3.66 -6.78
N GLY A 175 -24.30 -3.24 -6.71
CA GLY A 175 -25.31 -3.59 -7.71
C GLY A 175 -25.21 -2.80 -9.02
N GLY A 176 -24.23 -1.89 -9.14
CA GLY A 176 -24.06 -1.06 -10.33
C GLY A 176 -25.27 -0.17 -10.62
N PHE A 177 -25.89 0.38 -9.58
CA PHE A 177 -27.05 1.27 -9.67
C PHE A 177 -26.64 2.72 -10.03
N GLY A 178 -27.61 3.56 -10.35
CA GLY A 178 -27.38 4.94 -10.77
C GLY A 178 -26.69 5.07 -12.13
N SER A 179 -25.93 6.14 -12.27
CA SER A 179 -25.13 6.52 -13.44
C SER A 179 -23.64 6.21 -13.29
N GLY A 180 -23.19 5.87 -12.07
CA GLY A 180 -21.79 5.72 -11.70
C GLY A 180 -21.12 7.03 -11.26
N SER A 181 -21.85 8.15 -11.26
CA SER A 181 -21.32 9.47 -10.84
C SER A 181 -21.64 9.84 -9.39
N GLU A 182 -22.44 9.02 -8.71
CA GLU A 182 -23.05 9.32 -7.41
C GLU A 182 -22.03 9.33 -6.26
N ILE A 183 -21.02 8.46 -6.34
CA ILE A 183 -20.05 8.21 -5.28
C ILE A 183 -18.69 8.75 -5.73
N ARG A 184 -18.16 9.72 -4.97
CA ARG A 184 -16.82 10.25 -5.19
C ARG A 184 -15.80 9.33 -4.52
N ASN A 185 -15.04 8.61 -5.34
CA ASN A 185 -13.92 7.80 -4.88
C ASN A 185 -12.66 8.68 -4.69
N ILE A 186 -12.17 8.77 -3.46
CA ILE A 186 -10.97 9.55 -3.12
C ILE A 186 -9.69 8.70 -2.99
N GLY A 187 -9.79 7.40 -3.30
CA GLY A 187 -8.66 6.46 -3.19
C GLY A 187 -8.21 6.24 -1.76
N THR A 188 -6.89 6.07 -1.56
CA THR A 188 -6.26 5.94 -0.25
C THR A 188 -5.81 7.31 0.26
N PRO A 189 -6.38 7.83 1.37
CA PRO A 189 -5.99 9.13 1.90
C PRO A 189 -4.51 9.13 2.35
N SER A 190 -3.72 10.09 1.85
CA SER A 190 -2.33 10.35 2.27
C SER A 190 -2.21 11.46 3.31
N ASP A 191 -3.17 12.38 3.33
CA ASP A 191 -3.15 13.61 4.14
C ASP A 191 -4.54 13.91 4.72
N ARG A 192 -4.58 14.78 5.72
CA ARG A 192 -5.84 15.32 6.27
C ARG A 192 -6.55 16.17 5.21
N LYS A 193 -7.78 15.80 4.83
CA LYS A 193 -8.59 16.53 3.83
C LYS A 193 -10.07 16.61 4.20
N GLN A 194 -10.71 17.69 3.79
CA GLN A 194 -12.14 17.94 3.95
C GLN A 194 -12.93 17.65 2.68
N TYR A 195 -14.15 17.15 2.87
CA TYR A 195 -15.08 16.84 1.79
C TYR A 195 -16.51 17.20 2.20
N THR A 196 -17.31 17.65 1.25
CA THR A 196 -18.73 17.96 1.46
C THR A 196 -19.59 16.85 0.88
N LEU A 197 -20.46 16.30 1.72
CA LEU A 197 -21.52 15.36 1.36
C LEU A 197 -22.82 16.11 1.08
N LYS A 198 -23.60 15.57 0.14
CA LYS A 198 -24.94 16.03 -0.25
C LYS A 198 -25.97 14.96 0.12
N PRO A 199 -27.28 15.26 0.12
CA PRO A 199 -28.31 14.31 0.50
C PRO A 199 -28.26 13.05 -0.36
N TRP A 200 -28.16 11.87 0.26
CA TRP A 200 -27.99 10.61 -0.45
C TRP A 200 -29.18 10.26 -1.36
N SER A 201 -30.40 10.53 -0.90
CA SER A 201 -31.63 10.36 -1.68
C SER A 201 -31.87 11.50 -2.70
N GLY A 202 -30.90 12.40 -2.89
CA GLY A 202 -30.91 13.41 -3.94
C GLY A 202 -30.43 12.86 -5.30
N THR A 203 -30.44 13.70 -6.32
CA THR A 203 -30.10 13.33 -7.71
C THR A 203 -28.71 13.81 -8.16
N GLU A 204 -28.03 14.62 -7.36
CA GLU A 204 -26.73 15.19 -7.72
C GLU A 204 -25.61 14.15 -7.78
N SER A 205 -24.62 14.38 -8.65
CA SER A 205 -23.37 13.61 -8.67
C SER A 205 -22.55 13.85 -7.40
N GLN A 206 -21.68 12.90 -7.05
CA GLN A 206 -20.69 13.00 -5.97
C GLN A 206 -21.31 13.33 -4.59
N ARG A 207 -22.49 12.77 -4.32
CA ARG A 207 -23.24 12.99 -3.08
C ARG A 207 -22.77 12.11 -1.92
N ALA A 208 -22.11 10.99 -2.22
CA ALA A 208 -21.42 10.13 -1.25
C ALA A 208 -19.91 10.11 -1.50
N LEU A 209 -19.15 9.66 -0.51
CA LEU A 209 -17.70 9.46 -0.59
C LEU A 209 -17.34 7.99 -0.40
N LYS A 210 -16.27 7.56 -1.06
CA LYS A 210 -15.63 6.25 -0.86
C LYS A 210 -14.14 6.44 -0.68
N PHE A 211 -13.55 5.77 0.32
CA PHE A 211 -12.11 5.74 0.53
C PHE A 211 -11.61 4.34 0.90
N VAL A 212 -10.33 4.09 0.63
CA VAL A 212 -9.62 2.87 1.01
C VAL A 212 -8.74 3.20 2.22
N ASP A 213 -8.92 2.51 3.33
CA ASP A 213 -8.08 2.72 4.51
C ASP A 213 -6.59 2.43 4.19
N PRO A 214 -5.66 3.32 4.55
CA PRO A 214 -4.25 3.16 4.18
C PRO A 214 -3.58 1.92 4.76
N LYS A 215 -4.03 1.44 5.92
CA LYS A 215 -3.43 0.31 6.64
C LYS A 215 -4.20 -0.98 6.41
N SER A 216 -5.51 -1.02 6.64
CA SER A 216 -6.32 -2.24 6.51
C SER A 216 -6.69 -2.60 5.07
N LYS A 217 -6.66 -1.61 4.17
CA LYS A 217 -7.16 -1.72 2.78
C LYS A 217 -8.66 -1.99 2.68
N GLU A 218 -9.40 -1.94 3.79
CA GLU A 218 -10.86 -1.98 3.76
C GLU A 218 -11.42 -0.70 3.12
N VAL A 219 -12.58 -0.85 2.48
CA VAL A 219 -13.27 0.24 1.77
C VAL A 219 -14.42 0.74 2.62
N TYR A 220 -14.50 2.05 2.80
CA TYR A 220 -15.54 2.71 3.57
C TYR A 220 -16.32 3.71 2.72
N TYR A 221 -17.62 3.81 2.98
CA TYR A 221 -18.55 4.70 2.30
C TYR A 221 -19.18 5.64 3.31
N LEU A 222 -19.29 6.92 2.93
CA LEU A 222 -19.91 7.96 3.74
C LEU A 222 -21.03 8.60 2.93
N GLU A 223 -22.22 8.68 3.52
CA GLU A 223 -23.39 9.27 2.88
C GLU A 223 -24.20 10.10 3.88
N LEU A 224 -24.71 11.26 3.44
CA LEU A 224 -25.59 12.08 4.28
C LEU A 224 -27.04 11.61 4.13
N ARG A 225 -27.61 11.05 5.19
CA ARG A 225 -29.02 10.66 5.29
C ARG A 225 -29.82 11.79 5.91
N VAL A 226 -30.79 12.30 5.16
CA VAL A 226 -31.74 13.33 5.59
C VAL A 226 -33.14 13.01 5.06
N PRO A 227 -34.22 13.60 5.63
CA PRO A 227 -35.62 13.37 5.22
C PRO A 227 -35.99 13.84 3.80
N LEU A 228 -35.32 13.34 2.78
CA LEU A 228 -35.50 13.68 1.36
C LEU A 228 -35.85 12.42 0.57
N GLY A 229 -36.70 12.54 -0.45
CA GLY A 229 -36.99 11.43 -1.38
C GLY A 229 -37.48 10.16 -0.68
N TYR A 230 -36.85 9.03 -1.00
CA TYR A 230 -37.14 7.72 -0.39
C TYR A 230 -36.80 7.67 1.11
N ASP A 231 -35.93 8.57 1.59
CA ASP A 231 -35.47 8.61 2.98
C ASP A 231 -36.37 9.46 3.89
N ARG A 232 -37.45 10.06 3.37
CA ARG A 232 -38.33 11.01 4.09
C ARG A 232 -38.74 10.54 5.48
N THR A 233 -39.02 9.26 5.67
CA THR A 233 -39.48 8.69 6.94
C THR A 233 -38.39 7.94 7.69
N ALA A 234 -37.34 7.48 7.01
CA ALA A 234 -36.32 6.61 7.59
C ALA A 234 -35.10 7.38 8.10
N ALA A 235 -34.76 8.51 7.49
CA ALA A 235 -33.60 9.35 7.84
C ALA A 235 -33.96 10.49 8.80
N VAL A 236 -34.72 10.19 9.85
CA VAL A 236 -35.14 11.12 10.91
C VAL A 236 -34.45 10.77 12.23
N GLY A 237 -34.36 11.74 13.16
CA GLY A 237 -33.84 11.52 14.51
C GLY A 237 -32.43 10.91 14.53
N GLY A 238 -32.27 9.74 15.15
CA GLY A 238 -31.00 9.01 15.22
C GLY A 238 -30.43 8.60 13.84
N ASN A 239 -31.24 8.58 12.79
CA ASN A 239 -30.86 8.23 11.42
C ASN A 239 -30.67 9.44 10.50
N GLN A 240 -30.81 10.67 11.01
CA GLN A 240 -30.54 11.91 10.26
C GLN A 240 -29.08 12.35 10.41
N GLY A 241 -28.17 11.92 9.54
CA GLY A 241 -26.76 12.31 9.62
C GLY A 241 -25.87 11.55 8.66
N VAL A 242 -24.57 11.51 8.94
CA VAL A 242 -23.62 10.79 8.10
C VAL A 242 -23.66 9.30 8.44
N LYS A 243 -24.18 8.46 7.54
CA LYS A 243 -24.07 7.02 7.63
C LYS A 243 -22.69 6.59 7.12
N ILE A 244 -22.04 5.70 7.87
CA ILE A 244 -20.76 5.10 7.49
C ILE A 244 -20.97 3.61 7.32
N THR A 245 -20.68 3.09 6.14
CA THR A 245 -20.83 1.65 5.84
C THR A 245 -19.54 1.07 5.27
N LYS A 246 -19.40 -0.25 5.42
CA LYS A 246 -18.40 -1.05 4.72
C LYS A 246 -18.96 -2.42 4.37
N GLN A 247 -18.17 -3.20 3.65
CA GLN A 247 -18.50 -4.60 3.36
C GLN A 247 -18.66 -5.39 4.66
N ASP A 248 -19.72 -6.18 4.76
CA ASP A 248 -19.96 -7.07 5.89
C ASP A 248 -19.14 -8.38 5.78
N VAL A 249 -19.02 -9.12 6.87
CA VAL A 249 -18.57 -10.51 6.92
C VAL A 249 -19.68 -11.49 6.53
N LEU A 250 -20.94 -11.07 6.67
CA LEU A 250 -22.08 -11.78 6.10
C LEU A 250 -22.16 -11.58 4.58
N GLY A 251 -22.90 -12.44 3.89
CA GLY A 251 -23.01 -12.43 2.43
C GLY A 251 -22.10 -13.45 1.75
N TRP A 252 -22.37 -13.69 0.47
CA TRP A 252 -21.90 -14.86 -0.28
C TRP A 252 -20.86 -14.51 -1.35
N ALA A 253 -20.84 -13.25 -1.79
CA ALA A 253 -19.84 -12.69 -2.69
C ALA A 253 -19.46 -11.25 -2.29
N GLY A 254 -19.51 -10.96 -0.98
CA GLY A 254 -19.24 -9.61 -0.48
C GLY A 254 -20.32 -8.60 -0.82
N ASN A 255 -21.56 -9.03 -0.88
CA ASN A 255 -22.72 -8.26 -1.31
C ASN A 255 -23.63 -7.79 -0.16
N ALA A 256 -23.16 -7.94 1.08
CA ALA A 256 -23.81 -7.39 2.26
C ALA A 256 -23.02 -6.19 2.78
N SER A 257 -23.74 -5.26 3.39
CA SER A 257 -23.16 -4.07 4.01
C SER A 257 -23.37 -4.10 5.51
N VAL A 258 -22.42 -3.55 6.25
CA VAL A 258 -22.58 -3.26 7.68
C VAL A 258 -22.46 -1.75 7.92
N VAL A 259 -23.42 -1.18 8.66
CA VAL A 259 -23.35 0.19 9.17
C VAL A 259 -22.56 0.24 10.46
N LEU A 260 -21.62 1.19 10.52
CA LEU A 260 -20.75 1.46 11.66
C LEU A 260 -21.34 2.63 12.44
N THR A 261 -21.87 2.34 13.63
CA THR A 261 -22.73 3.27 14.37
C THR A 261 -21.95 3.99 15.48
N PRO A 262 -22.42 5.16 15.95
CA PRO A 262 -21.85 5.83 17.12
C PRO A 262 -21.96 5.04 18.43
N ASN A 263 -22.85 4.03 18.49
CA ASN A 263 -23.04 3.19 19.67
C ASN A 263 -23.27 1.73 19.26
N SER A 264 -22.17 1.04 18.94
CA SER A 264 -22.17 -0.39 18.60
C SER A 264 -22.43 -1.30 19.80
N GLY A 265 -22.49 -0.78 21.03
CA GLY A 265 -22.91 -1.55 22.20
C GLY A 265 -24.37 -1.96 22.14
N LEU A 266 -25.18 -1.22 21.39
CA LEU A 266 -26.56 -1.57 21.06
C LEU A 266 -26.61 -2.43 19.80
N TYR A 267 -27.51 -3.41 19.80
CA TYR A 267 -27.64 -4.39 18.72
C TYR A 267 -29.10 -4.61 18.32
N GLY A 268 -29.31 -5.15 17.12
CA GLY A 268 -30.64 -5.34 16.55
C GLY A 268 -31.42 -4.02 16.48
N TYR A 269 -32.72 -4.12 16.70
CA TYR A 269 -33.64 -2.99 16.62
C TYR A 269 -33.61 -2.07 17.86
N SER A 270 -32.77 -2.39 18.85
CA SER A 270 -32.53 -1.51 19.99
C SER A 270 -31.64 -0.33 19.61
N ASN A 271 -30.80 -0.47 18.58
CA ASN A 271 -29.96 0.60 18.06
C ASN A 271 -30.73 1.46 17.05
N ARG A 272 -31.21 2.62 17.50
CA ARG A 272 -32.00 3.56 16.67
C ARG A 272 -31.20 4.75 16.16
N ALA A 273 -29.88 4.77 16.40
CA ALA A 273 -29.00 5.87 16.04
C ALA A 273 -27.85 5.36 15.17
N LEU A 274 -28.12 5.20 13.87
CA LEU A 274 -27.19 4.59 12.92
C LEU A 274 -26.31 5.60 12.19
N THR A 275 -26.46 6.90 12.48
CA THR A 275 -25.74 7.98 11.80
C THR A 275 -24.94 8.85 12.75
N TRP A 276 -23.81 9.32 12.26
CA TRP A 276 -22.89 10.24 12.94
C TRP A 276 -23.37 11.68 12.78
N LYS A 277 -23.27 12.46 13.86
CA LYS A 277 -23.68 13.87 13.95
C LYS A 277 -22.47 14.79 13.94
N ALA A 278 -22.68 16.08 13.68
CA ALA A 278 -21.66 17.11 13.76
C ALA A 278 -20.91 17.07 15.10
N GLY A 279 -19.59 17.20 15.07
CA GLY A 279 -18.68 17.10 16.21
C GLY A 279 -18.28 15.66 16.58
N GLN A 280 -18.96 14.63 16.07
CA GLN A 280 -18.59 13.24 16.34
C GLN A 280 -17.47 12.76 15.41
N THR A 281 -16.69 11.79 15.89
CA THR A 281 -15.61 11.17 15.12
C THR A 281 -15.73 9.66 15.12
N PHE A 282 -15.79 9.08 13.92
CA PHE A 282 -15.59 7.66 13.69
C PHE A 282 -14.10 7.37 13.51
N VAL A 283 -13.63 6.25 14.05
CA VAL A 283 -12.26 5.76 13.84
C VAL A 283 -12.33 4.33 13.33
N THR A 284 -11.76 4.10 12.15
CA THR A 284 -11.59 2.76 11.58
C THR A 284 -10.76 1.88 12.52
N HIS A 285 -10.89 0.56 12.41
CA HIS A 285 -10.16 -0.37 13.26
C HIS A 285 -8.62 -0.28 13.10
N SER A 286 -8.13 0.37 12.04
CA SER A 286 -6.72 0.61 11.72
C SER A 286 -6.27 2.07 11.92
N GLY A 287 -7.18 2.97 12.32
CA GLY A 287 -6.85 4.29 12.86
C GLY A 287 -7.08 5.50 11.94
N THR A 288 -7.62 5.33 10.72
CA THR A 288 -8.17 6.47 9.96
C THR A 288 -9.32 7.08 10.73
N ARG A 289 -9.28 8.41 10.94
CA ARG A 289 -10.32 9.18 11.62
C ARG A 289 -11.21 9.87 10.59
N VAL A 290 -12.53 9.76 10.77
CA VAL A 290 -13.56 10.47 10.02
C VAL A 290 -14.31 11.37 11.00
N GLU A 291 -14.00 12.65 10.97
CA GLU A 291 -14.65 13.67 11.79
C GLU A 291 -15.81 14.29 11.01
N ILE A 292 -17.02 14.31 11.59
CA ILE A 292 -18.16 15.04 11.03
C ILE A 292 -18.03 16.50 11.47
N THR A 293 -17.29 17.29 10.72
CA THR A 293 -16.91 18.66 11.09
C THR A 293 -18.11 19.59 11.22
N SER A 294 -19.05 19.53 10.28
CA SER A 294 -20.28 20.31 10.36
C SER A 294 -21.41 19.64 9.59
N MET A 295 -22.64 20.02 9.94
CA MET A 295 -23.85 19.59 9.24
C MET A 295 -24.84 20.74 9.19
N SER A 296 -25.51 20.90 8.05
CA SER A 296 -26.65 21.79 7.85
C SER A 296 -27.79 20.97 7.27
N VAL A 297 -28.94 20.94 7.94
CA VAL A 297 -30.14 20.26 7.43
C VAL A 297 -31.34 21.20 7.59
N PRO A 298 -31.59 22.08 6.60
CA PRO A 298 -32.71 23.01 6.66
C PRO A 298 -34.05 22.25 6.70
N THR A 299 -34.92 22.58 7.65
CA THR A 299 -36.22 21.90 7.83
C THR A 299 -37.13 22.05 6.60
N ASN A 300 -37.09 23.21 5.96
CA ASN A 300 -37.96 23.55 4.82
C ASN A 300 -37.32 23.25 3.45
N ASP A 301 -36.02 22.94 3.44
CA ASP A 301 -35.30 22.56 2.22
C ASP A 301 -34.26 21.46 2.53
N PRO A 302 -34.71 20.21 2.73
CA PRO A 302 -33.80 19.09 2.93
C PRO A 302 -32.90 18.79 1.73
N ALA A 303 -33.20 19.31 0.54
CA ALA A 303 -32.35 19.16 -0.64
C ALA A 303 -31.10 20.04 -0.56
N ALA A 304 -31.17 21.19 0.11
CA ALA A 304 -30.02 22.04 0.42
C ALA A 304 -29.16 21.55 1.61
N ALA A 305 -29.50 20.39 2.20
CA ALA A 305 -28.73 19.85 3.32
C ALA A 305 -27.32 19.46 2.89
N SER A 306 -26.35 19.62 3.79
CA SER A 306 -24.95 19.26 3.53
C SER A 306 -24.23 18.85 4.82
N ALA A 307 -23.16 18.08 4.67
CA ALA A 307 -22.28 17.72 5.79
C ALA A 307 -20.83 17.83 5.35
N VAL A 308 -19.99 18.47 6.15
CA VAL A 308 -18.54 18.51 5.93
C VAL A 308 -17.91 17.43 6.78
N VAL A 309 -17.15 16.54 6.15
CA VAL A 309 -16.37 15.50 6.81
C VAL A 309 -14.88 15.75 6.62
N THR A 310 -14.09 15.56 7.68
CA THR A 310 -12.63 15.59 7.61
C THR A 310 -12.08 14.19 7.78
N ILE A 311 -11.35 13.70 6.78
CA ILE A 311 -10.68 12.40 6.83
C ILE A 311 -9.21 12.62 7.15
N THR A 312 -8.72 11.96 8.20
CA THR A 312 -7.31 11.99 8.62
C THR A 312 -6.78 10.55 8.64
N PRO A 313 -5.84 10.18 7.75
CA PRO A 313 -5.24 8.85 7.77
C PRO A 313 -4.50 8.62 9.10
N PRO A 314 -4.35 7.36 9.53
CA PRO A 314 -3.60 7.06 10.75
C PRO A 314 -2.18 7.59 10.58
N ALA A 315 -1.64 8.23 11.62
CA ALA A 315 -0.23 8.58 11.66
C ALA A 315 0.57 7.32 11.30
N THR A 316 1.24 7.37 10.15
CA THR A 316 2.19 6.33 9.80
C THR A 316 3.45 6.69 10.58
N ALA A 317 3.99 5.75 11.37
CA ALA A 317 5.34 5.95 11.89
C ALA A 317 6.24 6.31 10.69
N PRO A 318 7.07 7.36 10.76
CA PRO A 318 7.94 7.71 9.66
C PRO A 318 8.74 6.46 9.28
N SER A 319 8.85 6.17 7.99
CA SER A 319 9.66 5.04 7.52
C SER A 319 11.07 5.16 8.12
N PRO A 320 11.83 4.07 8.29
CA PRO A 320 13.20 4.14 8.80
C PRO A 320 14.06 5.17 8.05
N ALA A 321 13.83 5.29 6.73
CA ALA A 321 14.43 6.32 5.90
C ALA A 321 14.00 7.73 6.29
N ALA A 322 12.70 8.00 6.39
CA ALA A 322 12.18 9.32 6.74
C ALA A 322 12.60 9.75 8.16
N ALA A 323 12.63 8.80 9.11
CA ALA A 323 13.11 9.04 10.47
C ALA A 323 14.60 9.39 10.48
N ALA A 324 15.44 8.61 9.77
CA ALA A 324 16.87 8.85 9.70
C ALA A 324 17.21 10.15 8.97
N ILE A 325 16.52 10.45 7.86
CA ILE A 325 16.67 11.72 7.13
C ILE A 325 16.30 12.89 8.04
N SER A 326 15.15 12.83 8.72
CA SER A 326 14.70 13.88 9.64
C SER A 326 15.70 14.12 10.78
N ALA A 327 16.27 13.05 11.35
CA ALA A 327 17.28 13.16 12.39
C ALA A 327 18.55 13.91 11.91
N VAL A 328 19.03 13.60 10.70
CA VAL A 328 20.17 14.30 10.09
C VAL A 328 19.82 15.75 9.80
N VAL A 329 18.64 16.01 9.22
CA VAL A 329 18.18 17.36 8.89
C VAL A 329 18.10 18.23 10.15
N ALA A 330 17.57 17.70 11.25
CA ALA A 330 17.46 18.40 12.52
C ALA A 330 18.82 18.77 13.14
N SER A 331 19.88 18.01 12.85
CA SER A 331 21.24 18.27 13.35
C SER A 331 22.14 19.02 12.37
N SER A 332 21.62 19.43 11.21
CA SER A 332 22.44 19.99 10.12
C SER A 332 22.19 21.47 9.90
N SER A 333 23.27 22.26 9.83
CA SER A 333 23.24 23.62 9.31
C SER A 333 23.71 23.63 7.84
N GLY A 334 23.12 24.50 7.01
CA GLY A 334 23.59 24.73 5.63
C GLY A 334 22.91 23.96 4.50
N LEU A 335 21.92 23.10 4.76
CA LEU A 335 21.13 22.43 3.70
C LEU A 335 20.25 23.40 2.90
N GLY A 336 19.80 24.50 3.52
CA GLY A 336 18.85 25.45 2.94
C GLY A 336 17.41 24.93 2.93
N GLU A 337 16.52 25.65 2.23
CA GLU A 337 15.09 25.33 2.16
C GLU A 337 14.82 23.92 1.58
N VAL A 338 13.78 23.27 2.11
CA VAL A 338 13.32 21.95 1.63
C VAL A 338 12.78 22.07 0.20
N ARG A 339 13.24 21.20 -0.70
CA ARG A 339 12.78 21.16 -2.11
C ARG A 339 11.94 19.94 -2.46
N SER A 340 11.92 18.91 -1.63
CA SER A 340 11.10 17.72 -1.83
C SER A 340 10.66 17.10 -0.50
N GLY A 341 9.62 16.26 -0.56
CA GLY A 341 9.41 15.23 0.45
C GLY A 341 10.49 14.15 0.39
N VAL A 342 10.40 13.14 1.27
CA VAL A 342 11.25 11.94 1.19
C VAL A 342 10.79 11.07 0.03
N VAL A 343 11.67 10.83 -0.94
CA VAL A 343 11.43 10.00 -2.13
C VAL A 343 12.27 8.74 -2.03
N CYS A 344 11.68 7.57 -2.29
CA CYS A 344 12.31 6.25 -2.11
C CYS A 344 12.37 5.46 -3.42
N ASP A 345 13.02 6.03 -4.43
CA ASP A 345 13.17 5.49 -5.78
C ASP A 345 14.64 5.20 -6.16
N LEU A 346 15.57 5.30 -5.20
CA LEU A 346 16.99 5.06 -5.45
C LEU A 346 17.32 3.56 -5.49
N THR A 347 18.43 3.24 -6.16
CA THR A 347 18.92 1.86 -6.37
C THR A 347 19.01 1.06 -5.06
N GLY A 348 18.42 -0.12 -5.00
CA GLY A 348 18.46 -0.96 -3.79
C GLY A 348 17.53 -0.48 -2.67
N GLY A 349 16.51 0.32 -3.01
CA GLY A 349 15.50 0.79 -2.05
C GLY A 349 15.95 1.96 -1.18
N GLY A 350 16.97 2.70 -1.61
CA GLY A 350 17.37 3.92 -0.92
C GLY A 350 16.39 5.07 -1.14
N CYS A 351 16.53 6.08 -0.30
CA CYS A 351 15.68 7.26 -0.31
C CYS A 351 16.53 8.53 -0.28
N TYR A 352 15.94 9.66 -0.66
CA TYR A 352 16.54 10.96 -0.45
C TYR A 352 15.50 12.02 -0.11
N GLN A 353 15.98 13.13 0.43
CA GLN A 353 15.24 14.38 0.47
C GLN A 353 16.12 15.50 -0.10
N GLY A 354 15.57 16.26 -1.05
CA GLY A 354 16.24 17.37 -1.70
C GLY A 354 16.10 18.68 -0.93
N PHE A 355 17.17 19.46 -0.92
CA PHE A 355 17.27 20.79 -0.31
C PHE A 355 17.92 21.77 -1.28
N ALA A 356 17.85 23.07 -0.98
CA ALA A 356 18.43 24.11 -1.84
C ALA A 356 19.94 23.92 -2.08
N ASN A 357 20.68 23.49 -1.06
CA ASN A 357 22.13 23.36 -1.11
C ASN A 357 22.61 21.89 -1.17
N GLY A 358 21.73 20.91 -1.42
CA GLY A 358 22.13 19.50 -1.52
C GLY A 358 20.99 18.53 -1.34
N ALA A 359 21.32 17.32 -0.88
CA ALA A 359 20.34 16.31 -0.49
C ALA A 359 20.83 15.55 0.74
N VAL A 360 19.89 15.00 1.52
CA VAL A 360 20.19 13.94 2.49
C VAL A 360 19.81 12.62 1.84
N ILE A 361 20.78 11.73 1.67
CA ILE A 361 20.63 10.45 0.97
C ILE A 361 20.71 9.33 2.00
N TRP A 362 19.78 8.39 1.91
CA TRP A 362 19.66 7.25 2.82
C TRP A 362 19.71 5.93 2.07
N SER A 363 20.38 4.95 2.67
CA SER A 363 20.17 3.53 2.38
C SER A 363 20.14 2.74 3.69
N SER A 364 19.57 1.54 3.67
CA SER A 364 19.57 0.65 4.84
C SER A 364 21.00 0.27 5.29
N ALA A 365 21.97 0.30 4.38
CA ALA A 365 23.36 -0.06 4.67
C ALA A 365 24.21 1.11 5.20
N THR A 366 23.91 2.34 4.79
CA THR A 366 24.74 3.52 5.11
C THR A 366 24.09 4.49 6.10
N GLY A 367 22.80 4.34 6.37
CA GLY A 367 22.03 5.38 7.06
C GLY A 367 21.86 6.64 6.20
N ALA A 368 21.36 7.71 6.82
CA ALA A 368 21.17 9.00 6.18
C ALA A 368 22.45 9.82 6.24
N VAL A 369 22.87 10.37 5.11
CA VAL A 369 24.11 11.13 4.98
C VAL A 369 23.87 12.37 4.12
N ILE A 370 24.42 13.50 4.55
CA ILE A 370 24.38 14.76 3.81
C ILE A 370 25.29 14.68 2.58
N SER A 371 24.79 15.12 1.43
CA SER A 371 25.57 15.34 0.22
C SER A 371 25.26 16.74 -0.31
N LEU A 372 26.17 17.68 -0.04
CA LEU A 372 26.05 19.09 -0.41
C LEU A 372 26.37 19.30 -1.89
N ASN A 373 25.74 20.31 -2.49
CA ASN A 373 26.07 20.79 -3.83
C ASN A 373 27.53 21.26 -3.86
N GLY A 374 28.27 20.87 -4.91
CA GLY A 374 29.67 21.22 -5.05
C GLY A 374 30.46 20.18 -5.85
N PRO A 375 31.79 20.34 -5.92
CA PRO A 375 32.65 19.49 -6.75
C PRO A 375 32.59 18.00 -6.40
N LEU A 376 32.49 17.66 -5.11
CA LEU A 376 32.45 16.26 -4.65
C LEU A 376 31.18 15.55 -5.11
N ARG A 377 30.02 16.16 -4.86
CA ARG A 377 28.72 15.63 -5.31
C ARG A 377 28.64 15.57 -6.84
N SER A 378 29.17 16.58 -7.53
CA SER A 378 29.19 16.60 -9.00
C SER A 378 30.02 15.44 -9.57
N ALA A 379 31.20 15.16 -8.99
CA ALA A 379 32.03 14.03 -9.40
C ALA A 379 31.38 12.68 -9.06
N TRP A 380 30.71 12.57 -7.91
CA TRP A 380 29.94 11.38 -7.55
C TRP A 380 28.77 11.13 -8.51
N GLN A 381 28.00 12.17 -8.84
CA GLN A 381 26.90 12.09 -9.81
C GLN A 381 27.41 11.72 -11.21
N ALA A 382 28.51 12.32 -11.67
CA ALA A 382 29.15 11.99 -12.94
C ALA A 382 29.65 10.52 -12.99
N ALA A 383 29.94 9.92 -11.84
CA ALA A 383 30.33 8.52 -11.71
C ALA A 383 29.15 7.53 -11.54
N GLY A 384 27.91 7.99 -11.79
CA GLY A 384 26.69 7.18 -11.72
C GLY A 384 25.99 7.19 -10.37
N ALA A 385 26.34 8.11 -9.47
CA ALA A 385 25.74 8.28 -8.15
C ALA A 385 25.70 6.96 -7.34
N GLU A 386 24.58 6.67 -6.66
CA GLU A 386 24.42 5.49 -5.81
C GLU A 386 24.36 4.17 -6.60
N GLY A 387 23.96 4.21 -7.88
CA GLY A 387 24.04 3.08 -8.80
C GLY A 387 25.43 2.87 -9.41
N GLY A 388 26.35 3.81 -9.17
CA GLY A 388 27.64 3.91 -9.86
C GLY A 388 28.82 3.23 -9.16
N ALA A 389 30.02 3.67 -9.56
CA ALA A 389 31.28 3.09 -9.11
C ALA A 389 31.54 3.26 -7.60
N LEU A 390 30.93 4.27 -6.96
CA LEU A 390 31.15 4.63 -5.56
C LEU A 390 30.05 4.14 -4.61
N GLY A 391 28.80 3.96 -5.09
CA GLY A 391 27.66 3.62 -4.25
C GLY A 391 27.18 4.80 -3.39
N TYR A 392 26.49 4.49 -2.30
CA TYR A 392 25.95 5.48 -1.36
C TYR A 392 27.05 6.20 -0.56
N PRO A 393 26.83 7.48 -0.18
CA PRO A 393 27.69 8.17 0.77
C PRO A 393 27.62 7.49 2.15
N THR A 394 28.77 7.37 2.82
CA THR A 394 28.89 6.74 4.15
C THR A 394 29.20 7.75 5.26
N ALA A 395 29.63 8.96 4.90
CA ALA A 395 29.86 10.06 5.83
C ALA A 395 29.61 11.41 5.14
N ALA A 396 29.31 12.45 5.94
CA ALA A 396 29.24 13.82 5.43
C ALA A 396 30.61 14.25 4.89
N GLN A 397 30.63 15.24 3.99
CA GLN A 397 31.90 15.78 3.49
C GLN A 397 32.71 16.42 4.62
N VAL A 398 34.02 16.22 4.58
CA VAL A 398 35.00 16.84 5.47
C VAL A 398 35.78 17.87 4.67
N CYS A 399 35.70 19.14 5.06
CA CYS A 399 36.41 20.26 4.43
C CYS A 399 37.43 20.87 5.39
N GLY A 400 38.36 21.67 4.86
CA GLY A 400 39.47 22.24 5.63
C GLY A 400 40.66 21.29 5.77
N ILE A 401 40.72 20.24 4.94
CA ILE A 401 41.94 19.45 4.76
C ILE A 401 42.98 20.27 3.98
N ARG A 402 44.17 19.68 3.77
CA ARG A 402 45.30 20.30 3.06
C ARG A 402 44.85 21.14 1.84
N ASP A 403 45.49 22.29 1.65
CA ASP A 403 45.23 23.20 0.52
C ASP A 403 43.76 23.68 0.44
N ASN A 404 43.10 23.78 1.60
CA ASN A 404 41.68 24.08 1.75
C ASN A 404 40.77 23.12 0.95
N GLY A 405 41.19 21.86 0.87
CA GLY A 405 40.48 20.81 0.17
C GLY A 405 39.30 20.27 0.97
N CYS A 406 38.58 19.34 0.34
CA CYS A 406 37.52 18.55 0.95
C CYS A 406 37.59 17.09 0.48
N TYR A 407 37.05 16.17 1.26
CA TYR A 407 36.76 14.82 0.81
C TYR A 407 35.42 14.30 1.32
N GLN A 408 34.86 13.29 0.65
CA GLN A 408 33.66 12.57 1.12
C GLN A 408 33.84 11.08 0.87
N SER A 409 33.42 10.28 1.85
CA SER A 409 33.47 8.82 1.82
C SER A 409 32.17 8.22 1.29
N PHE A 410 32.34 7.18 0.49
CA PHE A 410 31.28 6.38 -0.12
C PHE A 410 31.54 4.90 0.11
N GLN A 411 30.55 4.04 -0.15
CA GLN A 411 30.64 2.59 0.05
C GLN A 411 31.87 1.95 -0.61
N LYS A 412 32.25 2.44 -1.81
CA LYS A 412 33.30 1.84 -2.65
C LYS A 412 34.46 2.80 -2.94
N GLY A 413 34.67 3.82 -2.11
CA GLY A 413 35.80 4.74 -2.27
C GLY A 413 35.54 6.13 -1.70
N GLU A 414 36.33 7.08 -2.14
CA GLU A 414 36.28 8.49 -1.70
C GLU A 414 36.38 9.42 -2.89
N VAL A 415 35.79 10.61 -2.75
CA VAL A 415 36.04 11.72 -3.65
C VAL A 415 36.86 12.76 -2.90
N PHE A 416 38.02 13.14 -3.43
CA PHE A 416 38.84 14.23 -2.91
C PHE A 416 38.77 15.42 -3.84
N TRP A 417 38.87 16.62 -3.30
CA TRP A 417 38.92 17.85 -4.06
C TRP A 417 39.88 18.86 -3.43
N SER A 418 40.60 19.57 -4.28
CA SER A 418 41.26 20.83 -3.96
C SER A 418 41.13 21.77 -5.15
N LYS A 419 41.39 23.07 -4.96
CA LYS A 419 41.36 24.03 -6.06
C LYS A 419 42.35 23.67 -7.18
N ALA A 420 43.50 23.09 -6.83
CA ALA A 420 44.55 22.73 -7.78
C ALA A 420 44.31 21.38 -8.47
N SER A 421 43.73 20.39 -7.76
CA SER A 421 43.55 19.02 -8.29
C SER A 421 42.22 18.80 -9.00
N GLY A 422 41.20 19.62 -8.71
CA GLY A 422 39.82 19.27 -9.05
C GLY A 422 39.32 18.08 -8.22
N ALA A 423 38.11 17.60 -8.53
CA ALA A 423 37.48 16.48 -7.82
C ALA A 423 37.87 15.15 -8.48
N ALA A 424 38.50 14.26 -7.72
CA ALA A 424 38.96 12.97 -8.23
C ALA A 424 38.57 11.82 -7.30
N ILE A 425 38.22 10.69 -7.93
CA ILE A 425 37.78 9.47 -7.26
C ILE A 425 38.98 8.64 -6.85
N SER A 426 39.10 8.32 -5.56
CA SER A 426 39.97 7.29 -5.04
C SER A 426 39.14 6.04 -4.73
N LYS A 427 39.17 5.06 -5.62
CA LYS A 427 38.36 3.83 -5.52
C LYS A 427 38.88 2.95 -4.37
N ALA A 428 37.98 2.29 -3.65
CA ALA A 428 38.37 1.28 -2.66
C ALA A 428 39.14 0.15 -3.35
N GLY A 429 40.35 -0.14 -2.87
CA GLY A 429 41.26 -1.10 -3.47
C GLY A 429 42.70 -0.87 -3.03
N ALA A 430 43.63 -1.66 -3.59
CA ALA A 430 45.03 -1.64 -3.20
C ALA A 430 45.70 -0.26 -3.36
N ILE A 431 45.35 0.47 -4.43
CA ILE A 431 45.88 1.82 -4.67
C ILE A 431 45.44 2.79 -3.57
N ARG A 432 44.15 2.83 -3.21
CA ARG A 432 43.68 3.67 -2.10
C ARG A 432 44.29 3.26 -0.77
N THR A 433 44.45 1.96 -0.51
CA THR A 433 45.13 1.47 0.70
C THR A 433 46.56 1.98 0.77
N ALA A 434 47.33 1.88 -0.33
CA ALA A 434 48.68 2.43 -0.40
C ALA A 434 48.71 3.96 -0.28
N TYR A 435 47.74 4.66 -0.88
CA TYR A 435 47.62 6.11 -0.77
C TYR A 435 47.37 6.57 0.67
N ARG A 436 46.42 5.93 1.36
CA ARG A 436 46.12 6.17 2.78
C ARG A 436 47.33 5.84 3.67
N ALA A 437 48.02 4.73 3.41
CA ALA A 437 49.24 4.34 4.14
C ALA A 437 50.41 5.33 3.91
N ALA A 438 50.46 5.96 2.74
CA ALA A 438 51.44 6.99 2.40
C ALA A 438 51.10 8.39 2.96
N GLY A 439 50.09 8.51 3.83
CA GLY A 439 49.67 9.77 4.45
C GLY A 439 48.56 10.52 3.71
N ALA A 440 47.95 9.90 2.69
CA ALA A 440 46.91 10.49 1.84
C ALA A 440 47.32 11.88 1.32
N GLU A 441 46.43 12.87 1.39
CA GLU A 441 46.69 14.22 0.90
C GLU A 441 47.82 14.93 1.66
N ASN A 442 48.05 14.55 2.92
CA ASN A 442 49.14 15.09 3.75
C ASN A 442 50.49 14.42 3.45
N GLY A 443 50.47 13.32 2.69
CA GLY A 443 51.64 12.56 2.28
C GLY A 443 52.39 13.19 1.12
N ALA A 444 53.49 12.54 0.74
CA ALA A 444 54.37 13.01 -0.34
C ALA A 444 53.68 13.07 -1.73
N LEU A 445 52.55 12.37 -1.92
CA LEU A 445 51.82 12.31 -3.18
C LEU A 445 50.85 13.49 -3.41
N GLY A 446 50.32 14.08 -2.33
CA GLY A 446 49.25 15.08 -2.43
C GLY A 446 47.92 14.51 -2.95
N PHE A 447 47.04 15.38 -3.45
CA PHE A 447 45.71 15.00 -3.93
C PHE A 447 45.74 14.11 -5.19
N PRO A 448 44.75 13.21 -5.36
CA PRO A 448 44.54 12.52 -6.64
C PRO A 448 44.14 13.52 -7.73
N LEU A 449 44.61 13.29 -8.95
CA LEU A 449 44.32 14.14 -10.12
C LEU A 449 43.26 13.54 -11.05
N ALA A 450 43.06 12.23 -10.99
CA ALA A 450 42.11 11.50 -11.82
C ALA A 450 41.65 10.21 -11.12
N ALA A 451 40.62 9.57 -11.66
CA ALA A 451 40.23 8.22 -11.26
C ALA A 451 41.34 7.20 -11.60
N GLU A 452 41.30 6.05 -10.92
CA GLU A 452 42.16 4.90 -11.22
C GLU A 452 41.95 4.41 -12.65
N VAL A 453 43.06 4.21 -13.38
CA VAL A 453 43.08 3.68 -14.74
C VAL A 453 43.60 2.25 -14.69
N CYS A 454 42.77 1.30 -15.11
CA CYS A 454 43.10 -0.12 -15.17
C CYS A 454 43.20 -0.60 -16.62
N GLY A 455 43.83 -1.77 -16.81
CA GLY A 455 44.10 -2.34 -18.14
C GLY A 455 45.54 -2.16 -18.60
N LEU A 456 46.45 -1.85 -17.68
CA LEU A 456 47.89 -1.88 -17.94
C LEU A 456 48.38 -3.33 -18.13
N LYS A 457 49.65 -3.49 -18.48
CA LYS A 457 50.32 -4.79 -18.65
C LYS A 457 50.02 -5.74 -17.48
N ALA A 458 49.76 -7.01 -17.77
CA ALA A 458 49.40 -8.03 -16.77
C ALA A 458 48.16 -7.65 -15.90
N GLY A 459 47.25 -6.83 -16.42
CA GLY A 459 46.03 -6.43 -15.73
C GLY A 459 46.25 -5.38 -14.64
N GLY A 460 47.38 -4.68 -14.66
CA GLY A 460 47.69 -3.66 -13.66
C GLY A 460 46.82 -2.41 -13.78
N CYS A 461 46.92 -1.56 -12.76
CA CYS A 461 46.25 -0.28 -12.67
C CYS A 461 47.21 0.80 -12.19
N TYR A 462 46.92 2.06 -12.46
CA TYR A 462 47.61 3.18 -11.83
C TYR A 462 46.64 4.31 -11.49
N GLN A 463 47.04 5.15 -10.55
CA GLN A 463 46.38 6.41 -10.28
C GLN A 463 47.42 7.54 -10.17
N ALA A 464 47.13 8.67 -10.82
CA ALA A 464 47.96 9.86 -10.78
C ALA A 464 47.60 10.77 -9.60
N PHE A 465 48.62 11.32 -8.95
CA PHE A 465 48.54 12.26 -7.84
C PHE A 465 49.40 13.49 -8.16
N GLN A 466 49.22 14.59 -7.42
CA GLN A 466 49.94 15.86 -7.64
C GLN A 466 51.46 15.66 -7.77
N ASN A 467 52.05 14.84 -6.91
CA ASN A 467 53.49 14.65 -6.79
C ASN A 467 53.93 13.21 -7.08
N GLY A 468 53.21 12.48 -7.95
CA GLY A 468 53.60 11.13 -8.35
C GLY A 468 52.45 10.27 -8.84
N GLU A 469 52.61 8.96 -8.73
CA GLU A 469 51.60 7.97 -9.07
C GLU A 469 51.73 6.75 -8.15
N ILE A 470 50.66 5.98 -8.07
CA ILE A 470 50.71 4.63 -7.49
C ILE A 470 50.39 3.65 -8.60
N LEU A 471 51.29 2.69 -8.83
CA LEU A 471 51.06 1.58 -9.76
C LEU A 471 50.76 0.32 -8.98
N TRP A 472 49.82 -0.48 -9.48
CA TRP A 472 49.46 -1.78 -8.93
C TRP A 472 49.54 -2.86 -10.00
N SER A 473 50.04 -4.03 -9.60
CA SER A 473 49.84 -5.29 -10.31
C SER A 473 49.58 -6.40 -9.30
N SER A 474 49.03 -7.52 -9.75
CA SER A 474 48.83 -8.70 -8.89
C SER A 474 50.14 -9.26 -8.33
N ALA A 475 51.26 -9.07 -9.03
CA ALA A 475 52.57 -9.58 -8.62
C ALA A 475 53.30 -8.66 -7.63
N THR A 476 53.09 -7.34 -7.72
CA THR A 476 53.88 -6.36 -6.96
C THR A 476 53.13 -5.65 -5.85
N GLY A 477 51.80 -5.78 -5.82
CA GLY A 477 50.96 -4.91 -5.01
C GLY A 477 51.03 -3.45 -5.49
N ALA A 478 50.47 -2.55 -4.68
CA ALA A 478 50.40 -1.12 -4.99
C ALA A 478 51.64 -0.41 -4.46
N GLN A 479 52.40 0.22 -5.35
CA GLN A 479 53.68 0.85 -5.04
C GLN A 479 53.70 2.33 -5.43
N VAL A 480 54.20 3.16 -4.52
CA VAL A 480 54.32 4.61 -4.70
C VAL A 480 55.51 4.91 -5.60
N SER A 481 55.28 5.61 -6.71
CA SER A 481 56.31 6.20 -7.57
C SER A 481 56.22 7.73 -7.47
N LYS A 482 57.11 8.32 -6.65
CA LYS A 482 57.12 9.77 -6.39
C LYS A 482 57.58 10.54 -7.63
N ALA A 483 57.22 11.82 -7.73
CA ALA A 483 57.79 12.73 -8.72
C ALA A 483 59.27 12.98 -8.42
N SER A 484 60.12 12.10 -8.92
CA SER A 484 61.57 12.10 -8.70
C SER A 484 62.34 11.81 -10.01
N PRO A 485 63.68 11.99 -10.02
CA PRO A 485 64.50 11.55 -11.13
C PRO A 485 64.34 10.04 -11.43
N ILE A 486 64.06 9.23 -10.40
CA ILE A 486 63.82 7.79 -10.56
C ILE A 486 62.56 7.55 -11.40
N ARG A 487 61.43 8.19 -11.07
CA ARG A 487 60.21 8.08 -11.88
C ARG A 487 60.39 8.63 -13.29
N THR A 488 61.17 9.70 -13.44
CA THR A 488 61.49 10.28 -14.76
C THR A 488 62.23 9.26 -15.63
N ALA A 489 63.28 8.62 -15.09
CA ALA A 489 64.00 7.56 -15.77
C ALA A 489 63.11 6.33 -16.05
N TYR A 490 62.28 5.92 -15.08
CA TYR A 490 61.32 4.82 -15.25
C TYR A 490 60.35 5.06 -16.41
N ARG A 491 59.77 6.27 -16.50
CA ARG A 491 58.86 6.64 -17.59
C ARG A 491 59.60 6.73 -18.94
N ALA A 492 60.81 7.25 -18.97
CA ALA A 492 61.65 7.25 -20.17
C ALA A 492 61.98 5.83 -20.65
N ALA A 493 62.12 4.89 -19.71
CA ALA A 493 62.29 3.46 -19.97
C ALA A 493 60.98 2.72 -20.33
N ARG A 494 59.93 3.44 -20.74
CA ARG A 494 58.58 2.92 -21.09
C ARG A 494 57.78 2.33 -19.91
N ALA A 495 58.11 2.75 -18.68
CA ALA A 495 57.37 2.40 -17.47
C ALA A 495 57.12 0.87 -17.35
N GLU A 496 55.90 0.45 -17.00
CA GLU A 496 55.54 -0.95 -16.79
C GLU A 496 55.61 -1.78 -18.07
N ASN A 497 55.52 -1.12 -19.24
CA ASN A 497 55.69 -1.75 -20.55
C ASN A 497 57.17 -1.98 -20.89
N GLY A 498 58.09 -1.33 -20.18
CA GLY A 498 59.52 -1.45 -20.36
C GLY A 498 60.13 -2.73 -19.77
N ILE A 499 61.46 -2.79 -19.84
CA ILE A 499 62.24 -3.94 -19.33
C ILE A 499 62.16 -4.07 -17.81
N LEU A 500 62.01 -2.95 -17.08
CA LEU A 500 61.98 -2.92 -15.61
C LEU A 500 60.72 -3.57 -15.02
N GLY A 501 59.57 -3.47 -15.71
CA GLY A 501 58.28 -3.90 -15.19
C GLY A 501 57.75 -2.99 -14.08
N TYR A 502 56.81 -3.49 -13.29
CA TYR A 502 56.20 -2.74 -12.18
C TYR A 502 57.21 -2.48 -11.04
N PRO A 503 57.06 -1.38 -10.28
CA PRO A 503 57.81 -1.20 -9.04
C PRO A 503 57.47 -2.30 -8.03
N THR A 504 58.43 -2.72 -7.20
CA THR A 504 58.28 -3.73 -6.14
C THR A 504 58.50 -3.16 -4.74
N SER A 505 58.95 -1.90 -4.64
CA SER A 505 59.12 -1.17 -3.39
C SER A 505 58.64 0.28 -3.53
N PRO A 506 58.37 0.98 -2.42
CA PRO A 506 58.41 2.43 -2.42
C PRO A 506 59.84 2.93 -2.73
N GLU A 507 59.96 4.19 -3.11
CA GLU A 507 61.26 4.85 -3.27
C GLU A 507 61.90 5.10 -1.88
N ILE A 508 63.07 4.49 -1.66
CA ILE A 508 63.85 4.56 -0.43
C ILE A 508 65.02 5.53 -0.63
N CYS A 509 65.12 6.52 0.25
CA CYS A 509 66.15 7.54 0.24
C CYS A 509 67.01 7.47 1.51
N GLY A 510 68.22 8.04 1.46
CA GLY A 510 69.20 7.97 2.55
C GLY A 510 70.36 7.02 2.26
N LEU A 511 70.56 6.64 1.00
CA LEU A 511 71.78 5.96 0.56
C LEU A 511 72.98 6.93 0.63
N LYS A 512 74.21 6.39 0.51
CA LYS A 512 75.43 7.22 0.39
C LYS A 512 75.26 8.30 -0.68
N LEU A 513 75.78 9.50 -0.41
CA LEU A 513 75.63 10.69 -1.25
C LEU A 513 74.16 11.13 -1.42
N ASP A 514 73.36 11.03 -0.35
CA ASP A 514 71.92 11.35 -0.33
C ASP A 514 71.15 10.67 -1.48
N GLY A 515 71.59 9.48 -1.88
CA GLY A 515 71.00 8.74 -2.98
C GLY A 515 69.63 8.19 -2.61
N CYS A 516 68.80 7.99 -3.63
CA CYS A 516 67.56 7.24 -3.54
C CYS A 516 67.60 6.06 -4.50
N TYR A 517 66.83 5.01 -4.21
CA TYR A 517 66.56 3.94 -5.15
C TYR A 517 65.10 3.49 -5.10
N GLN A 518 64.66 2.85 -6.18
CA GLN A 518 63.41 2.12 -6.23
C GLN A 518 63.64 0.78 -6.92
N ALA A 519 63.12 -0.30 -6.33
CA ALA A 519 63.16 -1.63 -6.93
C ALA A 519 61.98 -1.84 -7.88
N TYR A 520 62.22 -2.61 -8.94
CA TYR A 520 61.27 -3.03 -9.97
C TYR A 520 61.37 -4.54 -10.17
N GLN A 521 60.42 -5.13 -10.88
CA GLN A 521 60.36 -6.58 -11.12
C GLN A 521 61.66 -7.14 -11.71
N ASN A 522 62.29 -6.41 -12.63
CA ASN A 522 63.48 -6.87 -13.36
C ASN A 522 64.69 -5.94 -13.20
N GLY A 523 64.79 -5.21 -12.09
CA GLY A 523 65.94 -4.35 -11.82
C GLY A 523 65.65 -3.26 -10.80
N GLU A 524 66.57 -2.31 -10.69
CA GLU A 524 66.46 -1.15 -9.81
C GLU A 524 66.92 0.12 -10.54
N ILE A 525 66.37 1.27 -10.15
CA ILE A 525 66.89 2.57 -10.58
C ILE A 525 67.43 3.27 -9.34
N LEU A 526 68.70 3.68 -9.42
CA LEU A 526 69.36 4.51 -8.40
C LEU A 526 69.51 5.95 -8.92
N SER A 527 69.26 6.92 -8.05
CA SER A 527 69.51 8.34 -8.30
C SER A 527 70.52 8.87 -7.28
N PRO A 528 71.78 9.13 -7.66
CA PRO A 528 72.73 9.85 -6.80
C PRO A 528 72.38 11.34 -6.70
N ARG A 529 72.80 12.06 -5.65
CA ARG A 529 72.80 13.54 -5.71
C ARG A 529 73.73 13.98 -6.84
N ARG A 530 73.25 14.94 -7.63
CA ARG A 530 74.08 15.69 -8.58
C ARG A 530 75.11 16.48 -7.77
N SER A 531 76.40 16.12 -7.89
CA SER A 531 77.49 17.03 -7.55
C SER A 531 77.35 18.27 -8.44
N THR A 532 77.33 19.45 -7.84
CA THR A 532 77.38 20.72 -8.57
C THR A 532 78.77 20.90 -9.19
N SER A 533 78.98 20.38 -10.40
CA SER A 533 79.99 20.86 -11.36
C SER A 533 79.68 20.34 -12.77
N ALA A 534 79.99 21.16 -13.77
CA ALA A 534 79.43 21.20 -15.12
C ALA A 534 79.93 20.12 -16.11
N GLY A 535 79.16 19.85 -17.18
CA GLY A 535 79.58 19.13 -18.41
C GLY A 535 78.52 18.15 -18.97
N PRO A 536 78.26 18.08 -20.30
CA PRO A 536 77.01 17.50 -20.82
C PRO A 536 77.02 15.98 -21.01
N ALA A 537 75.81 15.42 -20.84
CA ALA A 537 75.27 14.10 -21.23
C ALA A 537 76.25 13.00 -21.68
N GLY A 538 76.54 12.07 -20.76
CA GLY A 538 77.01 10.72 -21.07
C GLY A 538 75.95 9.69 -20.66
N SER A 539 75.55 8.85 -21.61
CA SER A 539 74.59 7.75 -21.50
C SER A 539 74.91 6.77 -20.36
N VAL A 540 73.92 6.45 -19.53
CA VAL A 540 74.02 5.36 -18.54
C VAL A 540 73.40 4.09 -19.12
N THR A 541 74.25 3.12 -19.44
CA THR A 541 73.89 1.72 -19.75
C THR A 541 73.64 0.92 -18.47
N PRO A 542 72.59 0.08 -18.40
CA PRO A 542 72.37 -0.82 -17.26
C PRO A 542 73.26 -2.06 -17.36
N THR A 543 73.94 -2.38 -16.26
CA THR A 543 74.75 -3.59 -16.06
C THR A 543 73.86 -4.80 -15.73
N VAL A 544 74.08 -5.93 -16.42
CA VAL A 544 73.37 -7.21 -16.20
C VAL A 544 74.34 -8.25 -15.63
N PRO A 545 74.02 -8.94 -14.51
CA PRO A 545 74.68 -10.19 -14.14
C PRO A 545 73.98 -11.41 -14.74
N ARG A 546 74.79 -12.38 -15.15
CA ARG A 546 74.50 -13.61 -15.90
C ARG A 546 73.86 -14.71 -15.02
N ALA A 547 72.94 -15.48 -15.62
CA ALA A 547 72.21 -16.61 -15.02
C ALA A 547 73.01 -17.94 -14.97
N PRO A 548 72.55 -18.94 -14.18
CA PRO A 548 72.73 -20.34 -14.51
C PRO A 548 71.43 -21.13 -14.78
N ARG A 549 71.56 -21.92 -15.86
CA ARG A 549 70.83 -23.04 -16.52
C ARG A 549 69.80 -23.93 -15.77
N THR A 550 68.70 -24.20 -16.51
CA THR A 550 67.97 -25.49 -16.81
C THR A 550 67.33 -26.30 -15.67
N ALA A 551 66.19 -27.02 -15.76
CA ALA A 551 65.04 -27.30 -16.67
C ALA A 551 64.19 -28.41 -15.93
N PRO A 552 63.19 -29.13 -16.52
CA PRO A 552 61.85 -28.75 -16.97
C PRO A 552 60.70 -29.68 -16.44
N SER A 553 59.48 -29.49 -17.01
CA SER A 553 58.29 -30.38 -17.08
C SER A 553 57.28 -30.31 -15.91
N GLY A 554 55.95 -30.35 -16.10
CA GLY A 554 55.13 -30.59 -17.28
C GLY A 554 53.68 -30.09 -17.07
N SER A 555 52.91 -30.04 -18.15
CA SER A 555 51.48 -29.64 -18.19
C SER A 555 50.56 -30.86 -18.49
N PRO A 556 49.24 -30.70 -18.74
CA PRO A 556 48.14 -31.17 -17.88
C PRO A 556 47.28 -32.26 -18.58
N PRO A 557 46.15 -32.69 -18.01
CA PRO A 557 44.83 -32.36 -18.61
C PRO A 557 43.70 -32.28 -17.54
N GLY A 558 42.42 -31.96 -17.76
CA GLY A 558 41.57 -31.87 -18.94
C GLY A 558 40.16 -31.41 -18.54
N ARG A 559 39.33 -31.08 -19.54
CA ARG A 559 37.98 -30.49 -19.44
C ARG A 559 36.86 -31.51 -19.76
N ARG A 560 35.64 -31.13 -19.33
CA ARG A 560 34.26 -31.42 -19.86
C ARG A 560 33.53 -32.70 -19.37
N PRO A 561 32.18 -32.79 -19.51
CA PRO A 561 31.13 -31.76 -19.63
C PRO A 561 29.82 -32.04 -18.82
N ALA A 562 28.87 -31.11 -18.98
CA ALA A 562 27.49 -31.07 -18.49
C ALA A 562 26.55 -32.18 -19.01
N ALA A 563 25.46 -32.40 -18.27
CA ALA A 563 24.28 -33.14 -18.70
C ALA A 563 23.00 -32.31 -18.48
N SER A 564 22.18 -32.24 -19.53
CA SER A 564 20.83 -31.70 -19.62
C SER A 564 19.79 -32.81 -19.41
N GLY A 565 18.63 -32.48 -18.83
CA GLY A 565 17.46 -33.36 -18.74
C GLY A 565 16.16 -32.55 -18.67
N THR A 566 15.21 -32.95 -19.50
CA THR A 566 13.98 -32.28 -19.94
C THR A 566 12.70 -32.79 -19.23
N GLU A 567 11.56 -32.15 -19.55
CA GLU A 567 10.15 -32.58 -19.37
C GLU A 567 9.51 -32.32 -17.98
N GLY A 568 8.24 -31.93 -17.84
CA GLY A 568 7.13 -31.79 -18.78
C GLY A 568 5.93 -31.07 -18.11
N ALA A 569 5.05 -30.53 -18.95
CA ALA A 569 3.81 -29.84 -18.57
C ALA A 569 2.71 -30.83 -18.16
N THR A 570 1.75 -30.39 -17.33
CA THR A 570 0.29 -30.58 -17.55
C THR A 570 -0.56 -29.92 -16.46
N SER A 571 -1.51 -29.09 -16.90
CA SER A 571 -2.73 -28.70 -16.17
C SER A 571 -3.68 -29.88 -16.03
N PRO A 572 -4.64 -29.82 -15.08
CA PRO A 572 -6.03 -29.98 -15.52
C PRO A 572 -7.08 -29.13 -14.77
N SER A 573 -7.97 -28.57 -15.59
CA SER A 573 -9.44 -28.50 -15.50
C SER A 573 -10.18 -28.16 -14.20
N HIS A 574 -11.01 -27.12 -14.32
CA HIS A 574 -12.22 -26.84 -13.55
C HIS A 574 -13.14 -28.06 -13.38
N ARG A 575 -13.61 -28.27 -12.14
CA ARG A 575 -14.78 -29.10 -11.83
C ARG A 575 -15.71 -28.32 -10.91
N ALA A 576 -16.92 -28.08 -11.39
CA ALA A 576 -18.04 -27.65 -10.56
C ALA A 576 -18.27 -28.69 -9.45
N ARG A 577 -18.31 -28.24 -8.20
CA ARG A 577 -18.72 -29.05 -7.04
C ARG A 577 -19.95 -28.42 -6.42
N SER A 578 -21.07 -29.12 -6.56
CA SER A 578 -22.20 -29.03 -5.63
C SER A 578 -21.73 -29.52 -4.26
N CYS A 579 -21.74 -28.64 -3.25
CA CYS A 579 -21.47 -29.02 -1.87
C CYS A 579 -22.77 -28.87 -1.07
N GLY A 580 -23.45 -29.99 -0.83
CA GLY A 580 -24.25 -30.13 0.38
C GLY A 580 -23.32 -30.07 1.59
N HIS A 581 -23.69 -29.29 2.60
CA HIS A 581 -23.04 -29.31 3.91
C HIS A 581 -24.07 -29.58 5.01
N PRO A 582 -23.63 -30.21 6.11
CA PRO A 582 -24.49 -30.70 7.18
C PRO A 582 -24.95 -29.57 8.11
N PRO A 583 -25.99 -29.79 8.95
CA PRO A 583 -26.49 -28.76 9.84
C PRO A 583 -25.47 -28.40 10.94
N PRO A 584 -25.45 -27.13 11.42
CA PRO A 584 -24.59 -26.74 12.53
C PRO A 584 -25.01 -27.45 13.83
N ALA A 585 -24.00 -27.78 14.64
CA ALA A 585 -24.14 -28.43 15.93
C ALA A 585 -25.06 -27.64 16.88
N ARG A 586 -25.98 -28.36 17.51
CA ARG A 586 -26.82 -27.87 18.61
C ARG A 586 -25.93 -27.36 19.75
N ARG A 587 -26.01 -26.07 20.06
CA ARG A 587 -25.72 -25.55 21.40
C ARG A 587 -27.03 -25.06 22.00
N SER A 588 -27.35 -25.62 23.17
CA SER A 588 -28.51 -25.24 23.98
C SER A 588 -28.47 -23.75 24.33
N PRO A 589 -29.62 -23.05 24.36
CA PRO A 589 -29.66 -21.67 24.87
C PRO A 589 -29.44 -21.66 26.39
N PRO A 590 -28.74 -20.65 26.95
CA PRO A 590 -28.69 -20.46 28.38
C PRO A 590 -30.08 -20.10 28.91
N THR A 591 -30.45 -20.72 30.03
CA THR A 591 -31.65 -20.46 30.84
C THR A 591 -31.81 -18.98 31.14
N ALA A 592 -33.01 -18.44 30.88
CA ALA A 592 -33.41 -17.10 31.30
C ALA A 592 -33.42 -17.00 32.85
N PRO A 593 -32.89 -15.93 33.46
CA PRO A 593 -33.10 -15.68 34.87
C PRO A 593 -34.54 -15.20 35.11
N SER A 594 -35.19 -15.85 36.07
CA SER A 594 -36.51 -15.53 36.60
C SER A 594 -36.60 -14.08 37.11
N ALA A 595 -37.60 -13.34 36.63
CA ALA A 595 -37.95 -12.02 37.15
C ALA A 595 -38.67 -12.13 38.52
N PRO A 596 -38.37 -11.25 39.50
CA PRO A 596 -39.13 -11.18 40.75
C PRO A 596 -40.47 -10.42 40.55
N PRO A 597 -41.49 -10.67 41.41
CA PRO A 597 -42.82 -10.10 41.23
C PRO A 597 -42.83 -8.61 41.59
N THR A 598 -43.28 -7.75 40.67
CA THR A 598 -43.53 -6.33 40.94
C THR A 598 -44.96 -6.08 41.39
N ALA A 599 -45.07 -5.40 42.52
CA ALA A 599 -46.30 -4.94 43.14
C ALA A 599 -47.05 -3.92 42.26
N ARG A 600 -48.39 -3.98 42.31
CA ARG A 600 -49.29 -2.94 41.80
C ARG A 600 -49.03 -1.60 42.49
N PRO A 601 -49.25 -0.48 41.76
CA PRO A 601 -50.03 0.60 42.35
C PRO A 601 -51.14 1.13 41.45
N ALA A 602 -52.28 1.34 42.13
CA ALA A 602 -53.36 2.33 41.95
C ALA A 602 -53.66 2.93 40.57
N GLN A 603 -54.89 2.66 40.13
CA GLN A 603 -55.67 3.50 39.23
C GLN A 603 -55.78 4.93 39.76
N ARG A 604 -55.50 5.92 38.90
CA ARG A 604 -56.19 7.22 38.92
C ARG A 604 -56.56 7.61 37.49
N THR A 605 -57.85 7.74 37.28
CA THR A 605 -58.55 8.28 36.12
C THR A 605 -58.42 9.81 36.07
N ALA A 606 -58.23 10.37 34.87
CA ALA A 606 -58.97 11.55 34.38
C ALA A 606 -58.61 11.90 32.92
N SER A 607 -59.66 12.11 32.14
CA SER A 607 -59.81 12.73 30.79
C SER A 607 -59.17 14.13 30.67
N TRP A 608 -58.79 14.67 29.51
CA TRP A 608 -59.62 15.04 28.35
C TRP A 608 -58.77 15.45 27.11
N ALA A 609 -59.39 15.26 25.93
CA ALA A 609 -59.42 16.07 24.69
C ALA A 609 -58.16 16.57 23.96
N THR A 610 -58.14 16.25 22.65
CA THR A 610 -57.62 17.02 21.48
C THR A 610 -57.94 18.52 21.53
N PRO A 611 -57.20 19.42 20.84
CA PRO A 611 -56.55 19.26 19.52
C PRO A 611 -55.09 18.83 19.53
#